data_AF-A0A533UJF1-F1
#
_entry.id   AF-A0A533UJF1-F1
#
_cell.length_a   1.000
_cell.length_b   1.000
_cell.length_c   1.000
_cell.angle_alpha   90.00
_cell.angle_beta   90.00
_cell.angle_gamma   90.00
#
_symmetry.space_group_name_H-M   'P 1'
#
loop_
_entity.id
_entity.type
_entity.pdbx_description
1 polymer ?
#
loop_
_entity_poly.entity_id
_entity_poly.type
_entity_poly.pdbx_seq_one_letter_code
_entity_poly.pdbx_strand_id
1 'polypeptide(L)'
;MLDPPDTMKALTALSIEKTLLDIGKPVYEKVANSIYKKYKSYIPDCYEHPEYLKDVLKDLYGNSYNVIVSSIEEQLSQFAYKKKIETFLTVLLK
;
A
#
# COMPACT_ATOMS: atom_id res chain seq x y z
N MET A 1 -8.50 -21.49 14.19
CA MET A 1 -8.66 -20.04 14.44
C MET A 1 -8.00 -19.34 13.26
N LEU A 2 -8.77 -19.11 12.20
CA LEU A 2 -8.27 -18.46 10.99
C LEU A 2 -8.43 -16.96 11.24
N ASP A 3 -7.34 -16.20 11.29
CA ASP A 3 -7.46 -14.80 10.88
C ASP A 3 -8.09 -14.83 9.49
N PRO A 4 -9.28 -14.25 9.27
CA PRO A 4 -9.85 -14.21 7.94
C PRO A 4 -8.85 -13.49 7.01
N PRO A 5 -8.55 -14.01 5.81
CA PRO A 5 -7.70 -13.31 4.84
C PRO A 5 -8.14 -11.85 4.61
N ASP A 6 -9.42 -11.58 4.82
CA ASP A 6 -10.03 -10.25 4.75
C ASP A 6 -9.51 -9.27 5.82
N THR A 7 -9.12 -9.73 7.01
CA THR A 7 -8.62 -8.84 8.08
C THR A 7 -7.26 -8.25 7.73
N MET A 8 -6.36 -9.05 7.16
CA MET A 8 -5.03 -8.54 6.76
C MET A 8 -5.13 -7.65 5.52
N LYS A 9 -6.01 -8.00 4.57
CA LYS A 9 -6.33 -7.14 3.43
C LYS A 9 -6.85 -5.77 3.89
N ALA A 10 -7.82 -5.76 4.80
CA ALA A 10 -8.39 -4.53 5.35
C ALA A 10 -7.35 -3.71 6.13
N LEU A 11 -6.50 -4.37 6.93
CA LEU A 11 -5.43 -3.71 7.68
C LEU A 11 -4.41 -3.06 6.75
N THR A 12 -3.93 -3.78 5.73
CA THR A 12 -3.01 -3.23 4.74
C THR A 12 -3.62 -2.06 3.99
N ALA A 13 -4.88 -2.20 3.55
CA ALA A 13 -5.60 -1.10 2.93
C ALA A 13 -5.63 0.12 3.85
N LEU A 14 -6.09 -0.04 5.10
CA LEU A 14 -6.18 1.04 6.06
C LEU A 14 -4.83 1.72 6.31
N SER A 15 -3.74 0.96 6.44
CA SER A 15 -2.40 1.53 6.61
C SER A 15 -1.95 2.34 5.40
N ILE A 16 -2.22 1.87 4.18
CA ILE A 16 -1.94 2.63 2.95
C ILE A 16 -2.78 3.91 2.93
N GLU A 17 -4.10 3.80 3.11
CA GLU A 17 -5.02 4.94 3.04
C GLU A 17 -4.67 6.00 4.09
N LYS A 18 -4.43 5.56 5.33
CA LYS A 18 -3.99 6.42 6.43
C LYS A 18 -2.69 7.13 6.09
N THR A 19 -1.68 6.41 5.57
CA THR A 19 -0.40 7.03 5.20
C THR A 19 -0.57 8.11 4.15
N LEU A 20 -1.35 7.84 3.11
CA LEU A 20 -1.61 8.81 2.04
C LEU A 20 -2.42 10.01 2.53
N LEU A 21 -3.40 9.78 3.41
CA LEU A 21 -4.22 10.85 4.00
C LEU A 21 -3.44 11.70 5.00
N ASP A 22 -2.53 11.11 5.78
CA ASP A 22 -1.65 11.82 6.72
C ASP A 22 -0.69 12.75 5.98
N ILE A 23 -0.28 12.42 4.74
CA ILE A 23 0.43 13.34 3.83
C ILE A 23 -0.53 14.41 3.29
N GLY A 24 -1.74 14.00 2.88
CA GLY A 24 -2.83 14.89 2.55
C GLY A 24 -3.88 14.26 1.65
N LYS A 25 -5.13 14.71 1.80
CA LYS A 25 -6.26 14.24 0.96
C LYS A 25 -5.97 14.24 -0.56
N PRO A 26 -5.33 15.28 -1.15
CA PRO A 26 -5.01 15.26 -2.58
C PRO A 26 -4.05 14.13 -2.99
N VAL A 27 -3.16 13.69 -2.08
CA VAL A 27 -2.22 12.59 -2.32
C VAL A 27 -2.97 11.26 -2.38
N TYR A 28 -3.84 11.01 -1.40
CA TYR A 28 -4.75 9.86 -1.42
C TYR A 28 -5.57 9.78 -2.72
N GLU A 29 -6.28 10.87 -3.05
CA GLU A 29 -7.12 10.91 -4.24
C GLU A 29 -6.32 10.69 -5.52
N LYS A 30 -5.11 11.26 -5.62
CA LYS A 30 -4.25 11.11 -6.80
C LYS A 30 -3.77 9.67 -6.97
N VAL A 31 -3.34 9.01 -5.89
CA VAL A 31 -2.90 7.62 -5.91
C VAL A 31 -4.07 6.68 -6.22
N ALA A 32 -5.20 6.81 -5.52
CA ALA A 32 -6.39 5.98 -5.75
C ALA A 32 -6.89 6.09 -7.19
N ASN A 33 -6.98 7.32 -7.73
CA ASN A 33 -7.37 7.54 -9.12
C ASN A 33 -6.37 6.94 -10.12
N SER A 34 -5.07 6.98 -9.81
CA SER A 34 -4.04 6.45 -10.70
C SER A 34 -4.04 4.92 -10.73
N ILE A 35 -4.22 4.27 -9.58
CA ILE A 35 -4.42 2.81 -9.49
C ILE A 35 -5.65 2.40 -10.32
N TYR A 36 -6.78 3.08 -10.12
CA TYR A 36 -8.00 2.77 -10.86
C TYR A 36 -7.84 2.99 -12.38
N LYS A 37 -7.17 4.07 -12.79
CA LYS A 37 -6.94 4.35 -14.21
C LYS A 37 -6.03 3.33 -14.88
N LYS A 38 -4.94 2.93 -14.23
CA LYS A 38 -3.89 2.05 -14.81
C LYS A 38 -4.25 0.57 -14.73
N TYR A 39 -4.84 0.14 -13.61
CA TYR A 39 -5.07 -1.29 -13.32
C TYR A 39 -6.54 -1.68 -13.19
N LYS A 40 -7.47 -0.72 -13.15
CA LYS A 40 -8.89 -0.96 -12.82
C LYS A 40 -9.09 -1.61 -11.44
N SER A 41 -8.14 -1.38 -10.54
CA SER A 41 -8.09 -1.92 -9.19
C SER A 41 -8.29 -0.82 -8.14
N TYR A 42 -8.46 -1.22 -6.88
CA TYR A 42 -8.57 -0.32 -5.74
C TYR A 42 -7.44 -0.55 -4.72
N ILE A 43 -7.25 0.39 -3.78
CA ILE A 43 -6.22 0.28 -2.73
C ILE A 43 -6.27 -1.06 -1.96
N PRO A 44 -7.45 -1.58 -1.57
CA PRO A 44 -7.50 -2.89 -0.91
C PRO A 44 -6.93 -4.03 -1.76
N ASP A 45 -7.04 -3.96 -3.09
CA ASP A 45 -6.55 -5.00 -3.99
C ASP A 45 -5.03 -4.96 -4.15
N CYS A 46 -4.38 -3.86 -3.78
CA CYS A 46 -2.92 -3.78 -3.69
C CYS A 46 -2.34 -4.74 -2.65
N TYR A 47 -3.14 -5.27 -1.72
CA TYR A 47 -2.70 -6.33 -0.81
C TYR A 47 -2.25 -7.60 -1.56
N GLU A 48 -3.00 -7.98 -2.60
CA GLU A 48 -2.67 -9.15 -3.44
C GLU A 48 -1.75 -8.74 -4.60
N HIS A 49 -1.76 -7.46 -4.99
CA HIS A 49 -0.94 -6.88 -6.06
C HIS A 49 -0.12 -5.66 -5.60
N PRO A 50 0.87 -5.83 -4.71
CA PRO A 50 1.72 -4.73 -4.21
C PRO A 50 2.46 -3.98 -5.32
N GLU A 51 2.71 -4.64 -6.44
CA GLU A 51 3.31 -4.07 -7.64
C GLU A 51 2.52 -2.88 -8.20
N TYR A 52 1.19 -2.89 -8.11
CA TYR A 52 0.35 -1.80 -8.62
C TYR A 52 0.54 -0.51 -7.83
N LEU A 53 0.62 -0.64 -6.49
CA LEU A 53 0.86 0.49 -5.61
C LEU A 53 2.26 1.06 -5.85
N LYS A 54 3.28 0.20 -5.87
CA LYS A 54 4.67 0.60 -6.09
C LYS A 54 4.84 1.36 -7.40
N ASP A 55 4.32 0.80 -8.48
CA ASP A 55 4.41 1.38 -9.81
C ASP A 55 3.70 2.74 -9.88
N VAL A 56 2.49 2.87 -9.33
CA VAL A 56 1.80 4.17 -9.26
C VAL A 56 2.55 5.19 -8.41
N LEU A 57 3.06 4.79 -7.23
CA LEU A 57 3.82 5.69 -6.38
C LEU A 57 5.09 6.17 -7.07
N LYS A 58 5.79 5.29 -7.79
CA LYS A 58 6.97 5.62 -8.57
C LYS A 58 6.66 6.54 -9.75
N ASP A 59 5.57 6.29 -10.48
CA ASP A 59 5.12 7.16 -11.57
C ASP A 59 4.74 8.57 -11.08
N LEU A 60 4.11 8.67 -9.91
CA LEU A 60 3.61 9.94 -9.38
C LEU A 60 4.69 10.77 -8.68
N TYR A 61 5.62 10.12 -7.99
CA TYR A 61 6.56 10.77 -7.06
C TYR A 61 8.03 10.54 -7.42
N GLY A 62 8.32 9.83 -8.51
CA GLY A 62 9.70 9.53 -8.91
C GLY A 62 10.45 8.87 -7.77
N ASN A 63 11.67 9.34 -7.46
CA ASN A 63 12.48 8.82 -6.35
C ASN A 63 11.93 9.13 -4.95
N SER A 64 11.01 10.10 -4.82
CA SER A 64 10.42 10.48 -3.53
C SER A 64 9.38 9.47 -3.03
N TYR A 65 8.99 8.50 -3.86
CA TYR A 65 8.07 7.42 -3.47
C TYR A 65 8.58 6.59 -2.29
N ASN A 66 9.90 6.48 -2.13
CA ASN A 66 10.54 5.74 -1.04
C ASN A 66 10.09 6.24 0.35
N VAL A 67 9.86 7.54 0.51
CA VAL A 67 9.39 8.11 1.78
C VAL A 67 7.99 7.58 2.13
N ILE A 68 7.11 7.50 1.13
CA ILE A 68 5.75 6.98 1.31
C ILE A 68 5.79 5.49 1.63
N VAL A 69 6.64 4.73 0.93
CA VAL A 69 6.81 3.29 1.17
C VAL A 69 7.35 3.04 2.57
N SER A 70 8.33 3.82 3.04
CA SER A 70 8.85 3.71 4.41
C SER A 70 7.78 4.01 5.47
N SER A 71 6.92 5.01 5.26
CA SER A 71 5.81 5.27 6.19
C SER A 71 4.77 4.14 6.22
N ILE A 72 4.49 3.50 5.07
CA ILE A 72 3.61 2.32 5.01
C ILE A 72 4.27 1.14 5.75
N GLU A 73 5.58 0.94 5.56
CA GLU A 73 6.35 -0.10 6.25
C GLU A 73 6.32 0.11 7.76
N GLU A 74 6.55 1.32 8.26
CA GLU A 74 6.49 1.63 9.69
C GLU A 74 5.15 1.23 10.31
N GLN A 75 4.02 1.54 9.63
CA GLN A 75 2.70 1.16 10.12
C GLN A 75 2.47 -0.37 10.13
N LEU A 76 3.04 -1.08 9.16
CA LEU A 76 2.85 -2.52 8.97
C LEU A 76 3.92 -3.39 9.63
N SER A 77 5.03 -2.80 10.08
CA SER A 77 6.18 -3.48 10.68
C SER A 77 5.79 -4.34 11.88
N GLN A 78 4.88 -3.85 12.72
CA GLN A 78 4.33 -4.61 13.86
C GLN A 78 3.57 -5.88 13.45
N PHE A 79 3.17 -5.99 12.18
CA PHE A 79 2.46 -7.14 11.61
C PHE A 79 3.36 -7.97 10.66
N ALA A 80 4.64 -7.61 10.50
CA ALA A 80 5.57 -8.28 9.60
C ALA A 80 5.82 -9.76 9.98
N TYR A 81 5.52 -10.17 11.22
CA TYR A 81 5.53 -11.59 11.61
C TYR A 81 4.53 -12.45 10.81
N LYS A 82 3.54 -11.82 10.15
CA LYS A 82 2.63 -12.52 9.23
C LYS A 82 3.24 -12.55 7.82
N LYS A 83 3.52 -13.76 7.34
CA LYS A 83 4.16 -14.05 6.03
C LYS A 83 3.60 -13.24 4.84
N LYS A 84 2.28 -13.03 4.77
CA LYS A 84 1.67 -12.22 3.69
C LYS A 84 2.07 -10.74 3.76
N ILE A 85 2.17 -10.15 4.96
CA ILE A 85 2.61 -8.75 5.13
C ILE A 85 4.09 -8.62 4.81
N GLU A 86 4.91 -9.55 5.27
CA GLU A 86 6.33 -9.62 4.90
C GLU A 86 6.52 -9.67 3.38
N THR A 87 5.74 -10.50 2.69
CA THR A 87 5.77 -10.60 1.22
C THR A 87 5.37 -9.29 0.56
N PHE A 88 4.28 -8.67 1.03
CA PHE A 88 3.80 -7.37 0.55
C PHE A 88 4.88 -6.28 0.69
N LEU A 89 5.48 -6.16 1.88
CA LEU A 89 6.55 -5.18 2.15
C LEU A 89 7.79 -5.45 1.28
N THR A 90 8.17 -6.72 1.11
CA THR A 90 9.31 -7.10 0.27
C THR A 90 9.13 -6.66 -1.19
N VAL A 91 7.92 -6.76 -1.74
CA VAL A 91 7.65 -6.32 -3.12
C VAL A 91 7.69 -4.80 -3.24
N LEU A 92 7.15 -4.09 -2.25
CA LEU A 92 7.13 -2.62 -2.19
C LEU A 92 8.52 -2.01 -2.07
N LEU A 93 9.40 -2.63 -1.27
CA LEU A 93 10.75 -2.13 -0.94
C LEU A 93 11.83 -2.52 -1.97
N LYS A 94 11.58 -3.54 -2.80
CA LYS A 94 12.43 -3.88 -3.95
C LYS A 94 12.38 -2.80 -5.03
#